data_AF-A0A958H539-F1
#
_entry.id   AF-A0A958H539-F1
#
_cell.length_a   1.000
_cell.length_b   1.000
_cell.length_c   1.000
_cell.angle_alpha   90.00
_cell.angle_beta   90.00
_cell.angle_gamma   90.00
#
_symmetry.space_group_name_H-M   'P 1'
#
loop_
_entity.id
_entity.type
_entity.pdbx_description
1 polymer ?
#
loop_
_entity_poly.entity_id
_entity_poly.type
_entity_poly.pdbx_seq_one_letter_code
_entity_poly.pdbx_strand_id
1 'polypeptide(L)'
;VIESTADLAPGGPGEVVSEAGARWVAEQVQLAAPGDDVVTLAVCGTNDTAAGPYGAYRGETFVAVGLGDALTVKRIDVGGVDELARRWSGNGALNELRLRLMTASGAKSADGA
;
A
#
# COMPACT_ATOMS: atom_id res chain seq x y z
N VAL A 1 8.18 8.15 -6.52
CA VAL A 1 7.05 8.70 -5.71
C VAL A 1 6.05 9.25 -6.71
N ILE A 2 4.77 8.91 -6.56
CA ILE A 2 3.68 9.41 -7.40
C ILE A 2 2.98 10.48 -6.57
N GLU A 3 3.03 11.74 -7.00
CA GLU A 3 2.55 12.87 -6.21
C GLU A 3 1.17 13.34 -6.66
N SER A 4 0.82 13.08 -7.92
CA SER A 4 -0.46 13.44 -8.53
C SER A 4 -0.96 12.39 -9.51
N THR A 5 -2.22 12.50 -9.92
CA THR A 5 -2.79 11.62 -10.97
C THR A 5 -2.14 11.84 -12.33
N ALA A 6 -1.50 12.98 -12.58
CA ALA A 6 -0.79 13.26 -13.83
C ALA A 6 0.49 12.41 -13.97
N ASP A 7 1.03 11.89 -12.87
CA ASP A 7 2.20 11.01 -12.86
C ASP A 7 1.83 9.54 -13.18
N LEU A 8 0.52 9.24 -13.30
CA LEU A 8 0.03 7.92 -13.61
C LEU A 8 0.07 7.67 -15.12
N ALA A 9 0.45 6.44 -15.50
CA ALA A 9 0.33 5.97 -16.87
C ALA A 9 -1.15 5.94 -17.32
N PRO A 10 -1.42 5.92 -18.65
CA PRO A 10 -2.79 5.83 -19.17
C PRO A 10 -3.59 4.70 -18.52
N GLY A 11 -4.83 5.00 -18.11
CA GLY A 11 -5.68 4.07 -17.37
C GLY A 11 -5.50 4.10 -15.84
N GLY A 12 -4.70 5.04 -15.32
CA GLY A 12 -4.61 5.30 -13.88
C GLY A 12 -5.93 5.76 -13.25
N PRO A 13 -6.12 5.53 -11.95
CA PRO A 13 -7.32 5.97 -11.23
C PRO A 13 -7.44 7.49 -11.14
N GLY A 14 -8.68 7.97 -11.00
CA GLY A 14 -8.99 9.40 -10.87
C GLY A 14 -8.55 10.04 -9.55
N GLU A 15 -8.16 9.23 -8.56
CA GLU A 15 -7.68 9.67 -7.25
C GLU A 15 -6.53 8.78 -6.76
N VAL A 16 -5.39 9.39 -6.41
CA VAL A 16 -4.18 8.67 -5.96
C VAL A 16 -4.36 8.11 -4.55
N VAL A 17 -4.96 8.88 -3.64
CA VAL A 17 -5.18 8.47 -2.24
C VAL A 17 -6.49 7.68 -2.14
N SER A 18 -6.50 6.47 -2.70
CA SER A 18 -7.67 5.62 -2.73
C SER A 18 -7.28 4.14 -2.76
N GLU A 19 -8.26 3.25 -2.50
CA GLU A 19 -8.06 1.81 -2.68
C GLU A 19 -7.65 1.48 -4.13
N ALA A 20 -8.31 2.10 -5.10
CA ALA A 20 -8.00 1.95 -6.52
C ALA A 20 -6.60 2.45 -6.86
N GLY A 21 -6.19 3.58 -6.26
CA GLY A 21 -4.84 4.14 -6.33
C GLY A 21 -3.77 3.15 -5.90
N ALA A 22 -3.86 2.67 -4.66
CA ALA A 22 -2.89 1.72 -4.11
C ALA A 22 -2.86 0.40 -4.90
N ARG A 23 -4.03 -0.12 -5.29
CA ARG A 23 -4.14 -1.33 -6.12
C ARG A 23 -3.41 -1.16 -7.44
N TRP A 24 -3.76 -0.11 -8.19
CA TRP A 24 -3.20 0.14 -9.51
C TRP A 24 -1.68 0.27 -9.46
N VAL A 25 -1.13 1.01 -8.47
CA VAL A 25 0.33 1.14 -8.31
C VAL A 25 0.99 -0.22 -8.06
N ALA A 26 0.42 -1.04 -7.18
CA ALA A 26 0.98 -2.37 -6.91
C ALA A 26 0.96 -3.28 -8.16
N GLU A 27 -0.12 -3.24 -8.95
CA GLU A 27 -0.23 -3.98 -10.21
C GLU A 27 0.81 -3.53 -11.23
N GLN A 28 1.02 -2.21 -11.39
CA GLN A 28 2.06 -1.70 -12.29
C GLN A 28 3.45 -2.14 -11.86
N VAL A 29 3.73 -2.17 -10.55
CA VAL A 29 5.02 -2.67 -10.03
C VAL A 29 5.18 -4.17 -10.30
N GLN A 30 4.13 -4.98 -10.14
CA GLN A 30 4.18 -6.42 -10.47
C GLN A 30 4.43 -6.66 -11.96
N LEU A 31 3.78 -5.88 -12.83
CA LEU A 31 4.00 -5.96 -14.28
C LEU A 31 5.43 -5.55 -14.68
N ALA A 32 6.00 -4.56 -13.99
CA ALA A 32 7.36 -4.09 -14.26
C ALA A 32 8.46 -5.05 -13.76
N ALA A 33 8.15 -5.88 -12.75
CA ALA A 33 9.06 -6.87 -12.19
C ALA A 33 8.38 -8.24 -12.18
N PRO A 34 8.30 -8.95 -13.33
CA PRO A 34 7.65 -10.25 -13.40
C PRO A 34 8.50 -11.33 -12.72
N GLY A 35 7.85 -12.19 -11.94
CA GLY A 35 8.48 -13.36 -11.30
C GLY A 35 7.65 -13.92 -10.15
N ASP A 36 7.74 -15.23 -9.92
CA ASP A 36 6.91 -15.94 -8.93
C ASP A 36 7.23 -15.53 -7.47
N ASP A 37 8.42 -14.99 -7.22
CA ASP A 37 8.89 -14.55 -5.90
C ASP A 37 8.75 -13.04 -5.67
N VAL A 38 7.99 -12.33 -6.53
CA VAL A 38 7.88 -10.88 -6.46
C VAL A 38 6.88 -10.48 -5.38
N VAL A 39 7.37 -9.63 -4.47
CA VAL A 39 6.59 -8.99 -3.43
C VAL A 39 6.47 -7.52 -3.75
N THR A 40 5.24 -7.02 -3.82
CA THR A 40 4.98 -5.60 -4.07
C THR A 40 4.32 -4.94 -2.88
N LEU A 41 4.73 -3.70 -2.62
CA LEU A 41 4.15 -2.85 -1.59
C LEU A 41 3.92 -1.47 -2.20
N ALA A 42 2.66 -1.06 -2.26
CA ALA A 42 2.28 0.30 -2.62
C ALA A 42 1.64 0.98 -1.41
N VAL A 43 2.04 2.22 -1.16
CA VAL A 43 1.53 3.04 -0.06
C VAL A 43 1.09 4.37 -0.62
N CYS A 44 -0.22 4.64 -0.57
CA CYS A 44 -0.84 5.86 -1.07
C CYS A 44 -1.53 6.55 0.09
N GLY A 45 -1.00 7.68 0.55
CA GLY A 45 -1.52 8.38 1.73
C GLY A 45 -1.78 9.86 1.49
N THR A 46 -2.61 10.45 2.34
CA THR A 46 -2.90 11.88 2.33
C THR A 46 -1.61 12.69 2.40
N ASN A 47 -1.43 13.58 1.41
CA ASN A 47 -0.28 14.47 1.29
C ASN A 47 -0.67 15.90 1.71
N ASP A 48 -1.02 16.09 2.99
CA ASP A 48 -1.43 17.38 3.56
C ASP A 48 -0.69 17.62 4.89
N THR A 49 -0.32 18.88 5.16
CA THR A 49 0.32 19.32 6.42
C THR A 49 -0.67 19.46 7.57
N ALA A 50 -1.96 19.65 7.29
CA ALA A 50 -3.02 19.69 8.29
C ALA A 50 -3.52 18.28 8.70
N ALA A 51 -3.19 17.26 7.91
CA ALA A 51 -3.45 15.86 8.23
C ALA A 51 -2.35 15.30 9.15
N GLY A 52 -2.74 14.52 10.16
CA GLY A 52 -1.79 13.79 11.01
C GLY A 52 -2.45 13.25 12.28
N PRO A 53 -1.75 12.43 13.08
CA PRO A 53 -2.26 11.93 14.36
C PRO A 53 -2.70 13.04 15.33
N TYR A 54 -2.05 14.19 15.24
CA TYR A 54 -2.32 15.39 16.03
C TYR A 54 -2.63 16.61 15.14
N GLY A 55 -2.99 16.37 13.88
CA GLY A 55 -3.36 17.42 12.92
C GLY A 55 -4.78 17.94 13.13
N ALA A 56 -5.20 18.85 12.26
CA ALA A 56 -6.58 19.36 12.25
C ALA A 56 -7.59 18.26 11.91
N TYR A 57 -7.18 17.25 11.15
CA TYR A 57 -7.97 16.07 10.86
C TYR A 57 -7.06 14.83 10.69
N ARG A 58 -7.68 13.65 10.73
CA ARG A 58 -6.98 12.39 10.43
C ARG A 58 -6.93 12.19 8.92
N GLY A 59 -5.73 12.13 8.37
CA GLY A 59 -5.53 11.64 7.01
C GLY A 59 -5.76 10.13 6.92
N GLU A 60 -5.64 9.60 5.71
CA GLU A 60 -5.76 8.19 5.42
C GLU A 60 -4.58 7.69 4.60
N THR A 61 -4.29 6.40 4.72
CA THR A 61 -3.30 5.70 3.93
C THR A 61 -3.89 4.39 3.43
N PHE A 62 -3.79 4.13 2.14
CA PHE A 62 -4.11 2.85 1.52
C PHE A 62 -2.81 2.10 1.26
N VAL A 63 -2.74 0.87 1.75
CA VAL A 63 -1.60 -0.03 1.58
C VAL A 63 -2.04 -1.21 0.73
N ALA A 64 -1.39 -1.40 -0.41
CA ALA A 64 -1.55 -2.59 -1.23
C ALA A 64 -0.33 -3.50 -1.09
N VAL A 65 -0.57 -4.78 -0.85
CA VAL A 65 0.46 -5.83 -0.74
C VAL A 65 0.16 -6.91 -1.77
N GLY A 66 1.08 -7.10 -2.70
CA GLY A 66 1.06 -8.16 -3.70
C GLY A 66 2.05 -9.27 -3.37
N LEU A 67 1.60 -10.52 -3.40
CA LEU A 67 2.40 -11.74 -3.21
C LEU A 67 2.06 -12.72 -4.34
N GLY A 68 2.91 -12.81 -5.37
CA GLY A 68 2.56 -13.51 -6.60
C GLY A 68 1.27 -12.95 -7.21
N ASP A 69 0.31 -13.83 -7.51
CA ASP A 69 -1.01 -13.46 -8.08
C ASP A 69 -1.98 -12.85 -7.06
N ALA A 70 -1.68 -12.92 -5.76
CA ALA A 70 -2.56 -12.41 -4.73
C ALA A 70 -2.26 -10.93 -4.46
N LEU A 71 -3.26 -10.07 -4.60
CA LEU A 71 -3.18 -8.65 -4.27
C LEU A 71 -4.24 -8.27 -3.25
N THR A 72 -3.82 -7.62 -2.17
CA THR A 72 -4.74 -7.13 -1.12
C THR A 72 -4.51 -5.67 -0.84
N VAL A 73 -5.57 -4.96 -0.48
CA VAL A 73 -5.51 -3.54 -0.12
C VAL A 73 -6.14 -3.34 1.24
N LYS A 74 -5.56 -2.47 2.06
CA LYS A 74 -6.09 -2.09 3.36
C LYS A 74 -5.96 -0.60 3.58
N ARG A 75 -7.01 -0.02 4.17
CA ARG A 75 -7.00 1.35 4.67
C ARG A 75 -6.45 1.40 6.11
N ILE A 76 -5.64 2.42 6.37
CA ILE A 76 -5.14 2.80 7.68
C ILE A 76 -5.58 4.24 7.93
N ASP A 77 -6.24 4.52 9.07
CA ASP A 77 -6.75 5.85 9.42
C ASP A 77 -5.65 6.77 10.00
N VAL A 78 -4.54 6.84 9.27
CA VAL A 78 -3.40 7.74 9.50
C VAL A 78 -2.91 8.20 8.13
N GLY A 79 -2.62 9.49 7.98
CA GLY A 79 -2.06 10.10 6.79
C GLY A 79 -1.56 11.51 7.14
N GLY A 80 -0.80 12.12 6.24
CA GLY A 80 -0.13 13.40 6.49
C GLY A 80 1.35 13.37 6.12
N VAL A 81 1.93 14.56 6.00
CA VAL A 81 3.33 14.72 5.57
C VAL A 81 4.32 14.87 6.71
N ASP A 82 3.84 15.04 7.94
CA ASP A 82 4.70 15.14 9.11
C ASP A 82 5.45 13.82 9.39
N GLU A 83 6.57 13.93 10.09
CA GLU A 83 7.46 12.78 10.35
C GLU A 83 6.76 11.66 11.12
N LEU A 84 5.87 11.99 12.06
CA LEU A 84 5.17 11.00 12.87
C LEU A 84 4.11 10.27 12.04
N ALA A 85 3.32 11.00 11.25
CA ALA A 85 2.36 10.43 10.31
C ALA A 85 3.04 9.47 9.34
N ARG A 86 4.16 9.89 8.72
CA ARG A 86 4.94 9.05 7.80
C ARG A 86 5.47 7.79 8.49
N ARG A 87 5.98 7.90 9.73
CA ARG A 87 6.44 6.74 10.51
C ARG A 87 5.30 5.76 10.81
N TRP A 88 4.13 6.27 11.20
CA TRP A 88 2.99 5.42 11.52
C TRP A 88 2.43 4.72 10.28
N SER A 89 2.26 5.46 9.17
CA SER A 89 1.85 4.88 7.89
C SER A 89 2.87 3.85 7.38
N GLY A 90 4.17 4.14 7.46
CA GLY A 90 5.23 3.22 7.06
C GLY A 90 5.27 1.95 7.92
N ASN A 91 5.22 2.08 9.24
CA ASN A 91 5.18 0.93 10.15
C ASN A 91 3.90 0.11 9.96
N GLY A 92 2.76 0.77 9.73
CA GLY A 92 1.50 0.11 9.41
C GLY A 92 1.61 -0.72 8.14
N ALA A 93 2.16 -0.14 7.07
CA ALA A 93 2.38 -0.84 5.81
C ALA A 93 3.31 -2.05 5.93
N LEU A 94 4.43 -1.91 6.65
CA LEU A 94 5.35 -3.02 6.92
C LEU A 94 4.72 -4.12 7.78
N ASN A 95 3.88 -3.74 8.75
CA ASN A 95 3.14 -4.72 9.54
C ASN A 95 2.11 -5.48 8.69
N GLU A 96 1.40 -4.82 7.77
CA GLU A 96 0.51 -5.51 6.83
C GLU A 96 1.28 -6.48 5.94
N LEU A 97 2.42 -6.06 5.39
CA LEU A 97 3.29 -6.96 4.62
C LEU A 97 3.69 -8.18 5.45
N ARG A 98 4.15 -7.98 6.69
CA ARG A 98 4.52 -9.06 7.61
C ARG A 98 3.37 -10.04 7.84
N LEU A 99 2.16 -9.55 8.12
CA LEU A 99 0.99 -10.39 8.35
C LEU A 99 0.63 -11.23 7.12
N ARG A 100 0.76 -10.65 5.92
CA ARG A 100 0.51 -11.38 4.66
C ARG A 100 1.53 -12.47 4.39
N LEU A 101 2.81 -12.17 4.60
CA LEU A 101 3.88 -13.17 4.47
C LEU A 101 3.72 -14.34 5.45
N MET A 102 3.33 -14.06 6.70
CA MET A 102 3.05 -15.12 7.69
C MET A 102 1.87 -16.00 7.28
N THR A 103 0.81 -15.39 6.73
CA THR A 103 -0.38 -16.13 6.27
C THR A 103 -0.06 -17.00 5.06
N ALA A 104 0.69 -16.46 4.10
CA ALA A 104 1.13 -17.20 2.91
C ALA A 104 2.06 -18.37 3.26
N SER A 105 2.96 -18.19 4.24
CA SER A 105 3.84 -19.26 4.70
C SER A 105 3.10 -20.37 5.44
N GLY A 106 2.04 -20.05 6.21
CA GLY A 106 1.24 -21.05 6.91
C GLY A 106 0.38 -21.90 5.96
N ALA A 107 -0.12 -21.32 4.86
CA ALA A 107 -0.89 -22.05 3.85
C ALA A 107 -0.06 -23.15 3.16
N LYS A 108 1.22 -22.89 2.87
CA LYS A 108 2.12 -23.84 2.19
C LYS A 108 2.46 -25.08 3.04
N SER A 109 2.27 -25.02 4.36
CA SER A 109 2.51 -26.16 5.26
C SER A 109 1.32 -27.09 5.43
N ALA A 110 0.10 -26.69 5.05
CA ALA A 110 -1.11 -27.49 5.25
C ALA A 110 -1.36 -28.52 4.12
N ASP A 111 -0.83 -28.29 2.91
CA ASP A 111 -0.99 -29.19 1.75
C ASP A 111 0.05 -30.33 1.69
N GLY A 112 0.88 -30.48 2.74
CA GLY A 112 1.98 -31.45 2.79
C GLY A 112 1.87 -32.53 3.86
N ALA A 113 0.68 -32.77 4.44
CA ALA A 113 0.44 -33.76 5.48
C ALA A 113 -0.47 -34.90 4.99
#